data_AF-A0A2X3CRK7-F1
#
_entry.id   AF-A0A2X3CRK7-F1
#
_cell.length_a   1.000
_cell.length_b   1.000
_cell.length_c   1.000
_cell.angle_alpha   90.00
_cell.angle_beta   90.00
_cell.angle_gamma   90.00
#
_symmetry.space_group_name_H-M   'P 1'
#
loop_
_entity.id
_entity.type
_entity.pdbx_description
1 polymer ?
#
loop_
_entity_poly.entity_id
_entity_poly.type
_entity_poly.pdbx_seq_one_letter_code
_entity_poly.pdbx_strand_id
1 'polypeptide(L)'
;MANGGFLVNPFFISKIENDQGGVLFEERPKIACPQCDLPVIYGDTPKSNVLENKDVEDVATSAEPQNGNVPPQPQLEQANQSLVAQSGGTGIRAACD
;
A
#
# COMPACT_ATOMS: atom_id res chain seq x y z
N MET A 1 9.33 0.83 -8.48
CA MET A 1 9.59 2.09 -9.20
C MET A 1 10.64 1.82 -10.27
N ALA A 2 10.48 2.31 -11.50
CA ALA A 2 11.24 1.81 -12.65
C ALA A 2 12.66 2.39 -12.79
N ASN A 3 12.88 3.65 -12.40
CA ASN A 3 14.12 4.38 -12.67
C ASN A 3 14.89 4.78 -11.40
N GLY A 4 14.61 4.19 -10.24
CA GLY A 4 15.35 4.47 -9.00
C GLY A 4 15.05 5.81 -8.32
N GLY A 5 13.95 6.49 -8.65
CA GLY A 5 13.56 7.75 -8.00
C GLY A 5 14.19 9.01 -8.60
N PHE A 6 14.85 8.89 -9.75
CA PHE A 6 15.43 10.01 -10.46
C PHE A 6 14.35 10.82 -11.18
N LEU A 7 14.44 12.15 -11.08
CA LEU A 7 13.64 13.07 -11.90
C LEU A 7 14.28 13.16 -13.29
N VAL A 8 13.62 12.58 -14.29
CA VAL A 8 14.06 12.64 -15.69
C VAL A 8 13.29 13.71 -16.44
N ASN A 9 13.93 14.34 -17.43
CA ASN A 9 13.29 15.29 -18.33
C ASN A 9 12.83 14.54 -19.58
N PRO A 10 11.51 14.42 -19.83
CA PRO A 10 11.03 13.83 -21.06
C PRO A 10 11.42 14.68 -22.26
N PHE A 11 11.80 14.03 -23.35
CA PHE A 11 12.11 14.68 -24.61
C PHE A 11 11.51 13.87 -25.76
N PHE A 12 11.19 14.54 -26.86
CA PHE A 12 10.59 13.91 -28.04
C PHE A 12 11.53 13.85 -29.24
N ILE A 13 12.41 14.84 -29.37
CA ILE A 13 13.33 14.96 -30.51
C ILE A 13 14.66 14.31 -30.14
N SER A 14 14.99 13.17 -30.74
CA SER A 14 16.29 12.52 -30.59
C SER A 14 17.35 13.11 -31.51
N LYS A 15 16.98 13.45 -32.75
CA LYS A 15 17.89 13.90 -33.79
C LYS A 15 17.16 14.79 -34.81
N ILE A 16 17.88 15.77 -35.37
CA ILE A 16 17.44 16.55 -36.53
C ILE A 16 18.52 16.43 -37.60
N GLU A 17 18.09 16.13 -38.82
CA GLU A 17 18.95 16.03 -40.00
C GLU A 17 18.49 17.02 -41.08
N ASN A 18 19.42 17.44 -41.94
CA ASN A 18 19.09 18.16 -43.17
C ASN A 18 18.68 17.19 -44.30
N ASP A 19 18.33 17.73 -45.45
CA ASP A 19 17.92 16.99 -46.66
C ASP A 19 19.03 16.10 -47.25
N GLN A 20 20.28 16.35 -46.89
CA GLN A 20 21.46 15.57 -47.29
C GLN A 20 21.84 14.50 -46.24
N GLY A 21 21.08 14.37 -45.14
CA GLY A 21 21.36 13.43 -44.04
C GLY A 21 22.44 13.90 -43.06
N GLY A 22 22.85 15.16 -43.13
CA GLY A 22 23.78 15.78 -42.17
C GLY A 22 23.09 16.10 -40.84
N VAL A 23 23.73 15.76 -39.71
CA VAL A 23 23.18 15.96 -38.37
C VAL A 23 23.28 17.43 -37.95
N LEU A 24 22.13 18.06 -37.68
CA LEU A 24 22.04 19.43 -37.20
C LEU A 24 21.90 19.50 -35.67
N PHE A 25 21.29 18.48 -35.08
CA PHE A 25 21.06 18.38 -33.64
C PHE A 25 20.95 16.91 -33.24
N GLU A 26 21.44 16.60 -32.04
CA GLU A 26 21.30 15.29 -31.41
C GLU A 26 21.18 15.48 -29.89
N GLU A 27 20.09 14.96 -29.32
CA GLU A 27 19.80 15.10 -27.90
C GLU A 27 20.76 14.25 -27.06
N ARG A 28 21.18 14.79 -25.91
CA ARG A 28 22.07 14.11 -24.96
C ARG A 28 21.41 14.12 -23.58
N PRO A 29 20.40 13.25 -23.39
CA PRO A 29 19.57 13.30 -22.20
C PRO A 29 20.34 12.84 -20.97
N LYS A 30 19.92 13.33 -19.80
CA LYS A 30 20.40 12.83 -18.51
C LYS A 30 19.76 11.46 -18.24
N ILE A 31 20.58 10.42 -18.12
CA ILE A 31 20.13 9.05 -17.90
C ILE A 31 20.06 8.73 -16.40
N ALA A 32 18.93 8.18 -15.95
CA ALA A 32 18.79 7.67 -14.60
C ALA A 32 19.67 6.43 -14.39
N CYS A 33 20.39 6.36 -13.28
CA CYS A 33 21.24 5.23 -12.93
C CYS A 33 20.83 4.62 -11.58
N PRO A 34 19.91 3.64 -11.56
CA PRO A 34 19.43 3.03 -10.32
C PRO A 34 20.51 2.28 -9.54
N GLN A 35 21.52 1.75 -10.23
CA GLN A 35 22.64 1.03 -9.62
C GLN A 35 23.79 1.93 -9.16
N CYS A 36 23.72 3.25 -9.41
CA CYS A 36 24.77 4.18 -8.99
C CYS A 36 24.53 4.62 -7.53
N ASP A 37 25.58 4.64 -6.72
CA ASP A 37 25.54 5.17 -5.36
C ASP A 37 25.66 6.70 -5.38
N LEU A 38 24.55 7.36 -5.69
CA LEU A 38 24.43 8.81 -5.74
C LEU A 38 23.58 9.31 -4.57
N PRO A 39 24.03 10.36 -3.85
CA PRO A 39 23.26 10.89 -2.73
C PRO A 39 21.95 11.51 -3.22
N VAL A 40 20.87 11.30 -2.44
CA VAL A 40 19.57 11.94 -2.69
C VAL A 40 19.66 13.43 -2.36
N ILE A 41 19.20 14.29 -3.27
CA ILE A 41 19.40 15.75 -3.19
C ILE A 41 18.63 16.45 -2.06
N TYR A 42 17.59 15.82 -1.54
CA TYR A 42 16.79 16.36 -0.44
C TYR A 42 17.24 15.84 0.94
N GLY A 43 18.33 15.05 0.97
CA GLY A 43 18.81 14.40 2.19
C GLY A 43 17.83 13.35 2.72
N ASP A 44 18.20 12.74 3.83
CA ASP A 44 17.33 11.79 4.53
C ASP A 44 16.25 12.54 5.31
N THR A 45 15.00 12.08 5.16
CA THR A 45 13.92 12.54 6.02
C THR A 45 14.16 11.98 7.43
N PRO A 46 14.27 12.82 8.47
CA PRO A 46 14.37 12.32 9.84
C PRO A 46 13.11 11.52 10.18
N LYS A 47 13.29 10.32 10.75
CA LYS A 47 12.16 9.56 11.28
C LYS A 47 11.49 10.36 12.39
N SER A 48 10.16 10.44 12.35
CA SER A 48 9.39 11.04 13.44
C SER A 48 9.39 10.12 14.65
N ASN A 49 9.70 10.66 15.84
CA ASN A 49 9.63 9.95 17.10
C ASN A 49 8.21 9.46 17.43
N VAL A 50 7.17 10.13 16.90
CA VAL A 50 5.75 9.78 17.11
C VAL A 50 5.37 8.45 16.43
N LEU A 51 6.14 8.02 15.43
CA LEU A 51 5.97 6.72 14.77
C LEU A 51 6.73 5.60 15.50
N GLU A 52 7.46 5.91 16.58
CA GLU A 52 7.97 4.88 17.46
C GLU A 52 6.81 4.38 18.32
N ASN A 53 6.66 3.05 18.46
CA ASN A 53 5.62 2.39 19.28
C ASN A 53 5.76 2.66 20.79
N LYS A 54 6.29 3.82 21.18
CA LYS A 54 6.48 4.29 22.56
C LYS A 54 5.32 5.17 23.01
N ASP A 55 4.61 5.78 22.06
CA ASP A 55 3.45 6.64 22.32
C ASP A 55 2.10 5.92 22.07
N VAL A 56 2.13 4.60 21.83
CA VAL A 56 0.91 3.78 21.79
C VAL A 56 0.52 3.44 23.23
N GLU A 57 -0.53 4.09 23.72
CA GLU A 57 -1.12 3.79 25.03
C GLU A 57 -1.63 2.33 25.05
N ASP A 58 -1.48 1.67 26.19
CA ASP A 58 -1.99 0.32 26.43
C ASP A 58 -3.53 0.33 26.36
N VAL A 59 -4.09 -0.24 25.29
CA VAL A 59 -5.55 -0.29 25.11
C VAL A 59 -6.12 -1.16 26.22
N ALA A 60 -6.88 -0.55 27.14
CA ALA A 60 -7.49 -1.23 28.26
C ALA A 60 -8.24 -2.50 27.80
N THR A 61 -7.73 -3.67 28.19
CA THR A 61 -8.50 -4.91 28.11
C THR A 61 -9.66 -4.83 29.08
N SER A 62 -10.89 -4.87 28.57
CA SER A 62 -12.10 -4.96 29.39
C SER A 62 -12.04 -6.21 30.26
N ALA A 63 -11.76 -6.05 31.55
CA ALA A 63 -12.02 -7.08 32.54
C ALA A 63 -13.50 -6.95 32.94
N GLU A 64 -14.33 -7.93 32.55
CA GLU A 64 -15.70 -8.02 33.04
C GLU A 64 -15.68 -8.13 34.57
N PRO A 65 -16.29 -7.20 35.33
CA PRO A 65 -16.56 -7.45 36.72
C PRO A 65 -17.66 -8.52 36.78
N GLN A 66 -17.33 -9.69 37.34
CA GLN A 66 -18.32 -10.70 37.74
C GLN A 66 -19.15 -10.12 38.90
N ASN A 67 -20.15 -9.31 38.56
CA ASN A 67 -21.04 -8.69 39.53
C ASN A 67 -21.91 -9.81 40.13
N GLY A 68 -21.64 -10.19 41.39
CA GLY A 68 -22.17 -11.40 42.04
C GLY A 68 -23.69 -11.48 42.23
N ASN A 69 -24.46 -10.52 41.69
CA ASN A 69 -25.91 -10.44 41.80
C ASN A 69 -26.64 -10.32 40.45
N VAL A 70 -26.00 -10.65 39.32
CA VAL A 70 -26.72 -10.74 38.03
C VAL A 70 -27.49 -12.07 38.00
N PRO A 71 -28.83 -12.07 37.84
CA PRO A 71 -29.60 -13.30 37.61
C PRO A 71 -29.04 -14.03 36.39
N PRO A 72 -28.98 -15.37 36.38
CA PRO A 72 -28.44 -16.09 35.23
C PRO A 72 -29.20 -15.70 33.97
N GLN A 73 -28.45 -15.26 32.96
CA GLN A 73 -28.99 -14.94 31.65
C GLN A 73 -29.73 -16.17 31.11
N PRO A 74 -30.97 -16.05 30.60
CA PRO A 74 -31.67 -17.18 30.00
C PRO A 74 -30.81 -17.72 28.86
N GLN A 75 -30.54 -19.03 28.86
CA GLN A 75 -29.88 -19.66 27.72
C GLN A 75 -30.80 -19.49 26.51
N LEU A 76 -30.26 -18.84 25.46
CA LEU A 76 -30.96 -18.74 24.18
C LEU A 76 -31.03 -20.15 23.58
N GLU A 77 -32.25 -20.65 23.41
CA GLU A 77 -32.52 -21.87 22.66
C GLU A 77 -31.92 -21.72 21.26
N GLN A 78 -30.98 -22.60 20.90
CA GLN A 78 -30.26 -22.49 19.64
C GLN A 78 -31.23 -22.78 18.48
N ALA A 79 -31.51 -21.77 17.66
CA ALA A 79 -32.38 -21.94 16.49
C ALA A 79 -31.86 -23.09 15.61
N ASN A 80 -32.78 -23.98 15.26
CA ASN A 80 -32.50 -25.31 14.71
C ASN A 80 -31.49 -25.27 13.56
N GLN A 81 -30.27 -25.78 13.79
CA GLN A 81 -29.14 -25.69 12.86
C GLN A 81 -29.37 -26.39 11.52
N SER A 82 -30.38 -27.25 11.44
CA SER A 82 -30.79 -27.96 10.22
C SER A 82 -31.31 -27.03 9.11
N LEU A 83 -31.82 -25.84 9.45
CA LEU A 83 -32.27 -24.84 8.47
C LEU A 83 -31.12 -23.98 7.92
N VAL A 84 -30.01 -23.85 8.66
CA VAL A 84 -28.85 -23.00 8.28
C VAL A 84 -27.96 -23.70 7.24
N ALA A 85 -27.90 -25.04 7.28
CA ALA A 85 -27.13 -25.83 6.31
C ALA A 85 -27.76 -25.90 4.91
N GLN A 86 -29.04 -25.56 4.76
CA GLN A 86 -29.76 -25.64 3.47
C GLN A 86 -29.82 -24.31 2.70
N SER A 87 -29.46 -23.18 3.31
CA SER A 87 -29.45 -21.86 2.67
C SER A 87 -28.07 -21.40 2.17
N GLY A 88 -27.02 -22.19 2.38
CA GLY A 88 -25.65 -21.91 1.90
C GLY A 88 -25.40 -22.24 0.41
N GLY A 89 -26.45 -22.55 -0.35
CA GLY A 89 -26.34 -22.82 -1.79
C GLY A 89 -26.83 -21.64 -2.63
N THR A 90 -25.88 -20.95 -3.29
CA THR A 90 -25.96 -20.39 -4.67
C THR A 90 -25.42 -18.96 -4.79
N GLY A 91 -24.28 -18.80 -5.49
CA GLY A 91 -23.82 -17.58 -6.18
C GLY A 91 -23.15 -16.54 -5.27
N ILE A 92 -21.88 -16.15 -5.45
CA ILE A 92 -21.33 -15.47 -6.65
C ILE A 92 -19.82 -15.79 -6.74
N ARG A 93 -19.36 -16.26 -7.92
CA ARG A 93 -17.93 -16.30 -8.30
C ARG A 93 -17.45 -14.86 -8.51
N ALA A 94 -16.44 -14.44 -7.75
CA ALA A 94 -15.61 -13.29 -8.11
C ALA A 94 -14.32 -13.81 -8.76
N ALA A 95 -14.24 -13.65 -10.08
CA ALA A 95 -12.99 -13.70 -10.82
C ALA A 95 -12.74 -12.29 -11.35
N CYS A 96 -11.60 -11.70 -10.98
CA CYS A 96 -11.01 -10.59 -11.70
C CYS A 96 -9.66 -11.10 -12.23
N ASP A 97 -9.56 -11.20 -13.55
CA ASP A 97 -8.30 -11.23 -14.30
C ASP A 97 -7.58 -9.86 -14.18
#